data_AF-A0A497CMY2-F1
#
_entry.id   AF-A0A497CMY2-F1
#
_cell.length_a   1.000
_cell.length_b   1.000
_cell.length_c   1.000
_cell.angle_alpha   90.00
_cell.angle_beta   90.00
_cell.angle_gamma   90.00
#
_symmetry.space_group_name_H-M   'P 1'
#
loop_
_entity.id
_entity.type
_entity.pdbx_description
1 polymer ?
#
loop_
_entity_poly.entity_id
_entity_poly.type
_entity_poly.pdbx_seq_one_letter_code
_entity_poly.pdbx_strand_id
1 'polypeptide(L)'
;MFFPPFSEEKSRFERKFLVTDMHYADIEQQVRIHPAAFSPIFHSRTINNIYLDSNDLDFFHDNVSGKGSRKKARIRWYGDMLGYIEKPVLEFKIREGMLGNKLSFRLKPFTVDANLTAEKLYAVFQNSDLPLWALEV
;
A
#
# COMPACT_ATOMS: atom_id res chain seq x y z
N MET A 1 15.69 8.60 4.30
CA MET A 1 14.89 7.53 3.68
C MET A 1 15.07 7.53 2.17
N PHE A 2 15.81 6.56 1.64
CA PHE A 2 16.02 6.42 0.20
C PHE A 2 14.83 5.69 -0.43
N PHE A 3 14.21 6.29 -1.44
CA PHE A 3 13.30 5.59 -2.35
C PHE A 3 14.02 5.36 -3.66
N PRO A 4 13.89 4.17 -4.27
CA PRO A 4 14.40 3.96 -5.61
C PRO A 4 13.76 4.94 -6.60
N PRO A 5 14.46 5.29 -7.68
CA PRO A 5 13.96 6.25 -8.65
C PRO A 5 12.67 5.77 -9.30
N PHE A 6 11.81 6.72 -9.68
CA PHE A 6 10.62 6.44 -10.48
C PHE A 6 11.03 5.81 -11.81
N SER A 7 10.26 4.83 -12.27
CA SER A 7 10.51 4.12 -13.53
C SER A 7 9.25 4.17 -14.38
N GLU A 8 9.28 5.02 -15.39
CA GLU A 8 8.15 5.20 -16.31
C GLU A 8 7.78 3.90 -17.02
N GLU A 9 8.79 3.14 -17.50
CA GLU A 9 8.62 1.84 -18.15
C GLU A 9 7.85 0.82 -17.29
N LYS A 10 8.13 0.79 -15.97
CA LYS A 10 7.50 -0.13 -15.02
C LYS A 10 6.24 0.45 -14.36
N SER A 11 5.81 1.63 -14.79
CA SER A 11 4.69 2.35 -14.17
C SER A 11 3.35 1.95 -14.78
N ARG A 12 2.26 2.21 -14.05
CA ARG A 12 0.89 1.99 -14.52
C ARG A 12 0.05 3.22 -14.25
N PHE A 13 -0.91 3.48 -15.14
CA PHE A 13 -1.91 4.53 -14.94
C PHE A 13 -2.91 4.12 -13.86
N GLU A 14 -3.21 5.04 -12.93
CA GLU A 14 -4.23 4.88 -11.90
C GLU A 14 -5.12 6.12 -11.81
N ARG A 15 -6.43 5.96 -12.03
CA ARG A 15 -7.44 7.02 -11.86
C ARG A 15 -8.41 6.64 -10.74
N LYS A 16 -8.76 7.61 -9.90
CA LYS A 16 -9.76 7.47 -8.83
C LYS A 16 -10.83 8.53 -9.01
N PHE A 17 -12.07 8.14 -8.78
CA PHE A 17 -13.23 9.00 -8.90
C PHE A 17 -14.00 8.95 -7.59
N LEU A 18 -14.42 10.12 -7.11
CA LEU A 18 -15.50 10.20 -6.13
C LEU A 18 -16.80 10.17 -6.94
N VAL A 19 -17.67 9.21 -6.63
CA VAL A 19 -18.96 9.09 -7.30
C VAL A 19 -20.03 9.45 -6.28
N THR A 20 -20.73 10.57 -6.50
CA THR A 20 -21.78 11.08 -5.60
C THR A 20 -23.18 10.80 -6.13
N ASP A 21 -23.34 10.73 -7.44
CA ASP A 21 -24.65 10.78 -8.11
C ASP A 21 -25.11 9.40 -8.65
N MET A 22 -24.45 8.31 -8.23
CA MET A 22 -24.84 6.95 -8.59
C MET A 22 -24.84 6.04 -7.36
N HIS A 23 -25.78 5.10 -7.31
CA HIS A 23 -25.75 4.05 -6.30
C HIS A 23 -24.70 2.99 -6.64
N TYR A 24 -24.19 2.32 -5.61
CA TYR A 24 -23.18 1.27 -5.74
C TYR A 24 -23.59 0.17 -6.74
N ALA A 25 -24.86 -0.27 -6.69
CA ALA A 25 -25.37 -1.31 -7.57
C ALA A 25 -25.34 -0.90 -9.06
N ASP A 26 -25.61 0.37 -9.36
CA ASP A 26 -25.55 0.89 -10.73
C ASP A 26 -24.12 0.89 -11.25
N ILE A 27 -23.16 1.32 -10.41
CA ILE A 27 -21.73 1.30 -10.74
C ILE A 27 -21.26 -0.14 -11.01
N GLU A 28 -21.65 -1.09 -10.15
CA GLU A 28 -21.32 -2.50 -10.32
C GLU A 28 -21.90 -3.06 -11.63
N GLN A 29 -23.16 -2.73 -11.94
CA GLN A 29 -23.79 -3.14 -13.20
C GLN A 29 -23.02 -2.63 -14.41
N GLN A 30 -22.62 -1.34 -14.41
CA GLN A 30 -21.82 -0.76 -15.50
C GLN A 30 -20.49 -1.51 -15.71
N VAL A 31 -19.81 -1.90 -14.62
CA VAL A 31 -18.57 -2.68 -14.71
C VAL A 31 -18.83 -4.08 -15.30
N ARG A 32 -19.93 -4.73 -14.90
CA ARG A 32 -20.26 -6.10 -15.35
C ARG A 32 -20.70 -6.18 -16.81
N ILE A 33 -21.40 -5.17 -17.32
CA ILE A 33 -21.85 -5.13 -18.73
C ILE A 33 -20.76 -4.63 -19.69
N HIS A 34 -19.61 -4.17 -19.17
CA HIS A 34 -18.53 -3.67 -20.00
C HIS A 34 -18.03 -4.79 -20.95
N PRO A 35 -17.78 -4.50 -22.24
CA PRO A 35 -17.38 -5.52 -23.24
C PRO A 35 -16.10 -6.31 -22.88
N ALA A 36 -15.25 -5.75 -22.02
CA ALA A 36 -14.07 -6.43 -21.50
C ALA A 36 -14.39 -7.56 -20.48
N ALA A 37 -15.67 -7.81 -20.17
CA ALA A 37 -16.15 -8.91 -19.35
C ALA A 37 -15.45 -9.02 -17.98
N PHE A 38 -15.41 -7.91 -17.24
CA PHE A 38 -14.77 -7.89 -15.92
C PHE A 38 -15.45 -8.86 -14.95
N SER A 39 -14.63 -9.56 -14.17
CA SER A 39 -15.09 -10.49 -13.13
C SER A 39 -14.26 -10.34 -11.85
N PRO A 40 -14.81 -10.68 -10.67
CA PRO A 40 -14.05 -10.69 -9.43
C PRO A 40 -12.92 -11.72 -9.49
N ILE A 41 -11.68 -11.26 -9.39
CA ILE A 41 -10.50 -12.14 -9.35
C ILE A 41 -10.09 -12.56 -7.92
N PHE A 42 -10.81 -12.07 -6.91
CA PHE A 42 -10.55 -12.35 -5.49
C PHE A 42 -11.84 -12.51 -4.70
N HIS A 43 -11.82 -13.36 -3.67
CA HIS A 43 -12.88 -13.45 -2.68
C HIS A 43 -12.91 -12.22 -1.76
N SER A 44 -14.05 -11.97 -1.13
CA SER A 44 -14.21 -10.91 -0.13
C SER A 44 -13.23 -11.13 1.03
N ARG A 45 -12.46 -10.10 1.37
CA ARG A 45 -11.39 -10.18 2.36
C ARG A 45 -11.09 -8.83 2.98
N THR A 46 -10.69 -8.84 4.23
CA THR A 46 -10.19 -7.66 4.93
C THR A 46 -8.75 -7.37 4.53
N ILE A 47 -8.43 -6.09 4.35
CA ILE A 47 -7.09 -5.61 4.01
C ILE A 47 -6.68 -4.62 5.09
N ASN A 48 -5.61 -4.93 5.80
CA ASN A 48 -5.07 -4.08 6.85
C ASN A 48 -3.77 -3.41 6.38
N ASN A 49 -3.54 -2.19 6.81
CA ASN A 49 -2.33 -1.44 6.47
C ASN A 49 -1.83 -0.68 7.71
N ILE A 50 -0.52 -0.74 7.97
CA ILE A 50 0.18 0.21 8.84
C ILE A 50 0.97 1.13 7.91
N TYR A 51 0.65 2.42 7.92
CA TYR A 51 1.40 3.41 7.14
C TYR A 51 2.63 3.86 7.93
N LEU A 52 3.75 3.91 7.22
CA LEU A 52 5.04 4.37 7.75
C LEU A 52 5.35 5.73 7.11
N ASP A 53 5.96 6.62 7.88
CA ASP A 53 6.28 7.99 7.46
C ASP A 53 7.66 8.38 7.98
N SER A 54 8.20 9.48 7.45
CA SER A 54 9.41 10.08 8.01
C SER A 54 9.10 10.75 9.36
N ASN A 55 10.16 11.03 10.14
CA ASN A 55 10.03 11.78 11.40
C ASN A 55 9.37 13.15 11.18
N ASP A 56 9.56 13.76 10.00
CA ASP A 56 9.00 15.05 9.62
C ASP A 56 7.65 14.94 8.90
N LEU A 57 7.06 13.75 8.83
CA LEU A 57 5.75 13.48 8.21
C LEU A 57 5.68 13.86 6.72
N ASP A 58 6.78 13.67 5.98
CA ASP A 58 6.89 14.07 4.58
C ASP A 58 5.80 13.43 3.70
N PHE A 59 5.48 12.15 3.90
CA PHE A 59 4.49 11.46 3.05
C PHE A 59 3.08 11.90 3.35
N PHE A 60 2.78 12.21 4.61
CA PHE A 60 1.55 12.86 5.00
C PHE A 60 1.41 14.23 4.32
N HIS A 61 2.43 15.10 4.43
CA HIS A 61 2.39 16.45 3.86
C HIS A 61 2.30 16.43 2.33
N ASP A 62 3.07 15.58 1.65
CA ASP A 62 2.98 15.37 0.20
C ASP A 62 1.56 14.92 -0.22
N ASN A 63 0.91 14.10 0.61
CA ASN A 63 -0.45 13.62 0.33
C ASN A 63 -1.52 14.70 0.54
N VAL A 64 -1.45 15.45 1.64
CA VAL A 64 -2.44 16.50 1.98
C VAL A 64 -2.33 17.70 1.04
N SER A 65 -1.10 18.08 0.66
CA SER A 65 -0.86 19.17 -0.30
C SER A 65 -1.24 18.84 -1.75
N GLY A 66 -1.58 17.57 -2.03
CA GLY A 66 -1.96 17.14 -3.37
C GLY A 66 -0.80 17.09 -4.36
N LYS A 67 0.43 16.94 -3.87
CA LYS A 67 1.64 16.93 -4.71
C LYS A 67 1.58 15.82 -5.77
N GLY A 68 1.96 16.17 -7.00
CA GLY A 68 1.97 15.25 -8.13
C GLY A 68 2.99 14.12 -7.96
N SER A 69 4.18 14.46 -7.47
CA SER A 69 5.22 13.53 -7.01
C SER A 69 5.00 13.20 -5.54
N ARG A 70 4.70 11.95 -5.22
CA ARG A 70 4.44 11.54 -3.82
C ARG A 70 4.82 10.10 -3.57
N LYS A 71 5.20 9.83 -2.33
CA LYS A 71 5.66 8.52 -1.85
C LYS A 71 4.77 8.03 -0.72
N LYS A 72 4.67 6.71 -0.56
CA LYS A 72 4.03 6.05 0.58
C LYS A 72 4.78 4.78 0.92
N ALA A 73 5.02 4.53 2.20
CA ALA A 73 5.48 3.25 2.72
C ALA A 73 4.38 2.64 3.60
N ARG A 74 4.18 1.33 3.51
CA ARG A 74 3.20 0.63 4.36
C ARG A 74 3.52 -0.84 4.53
N ILE A 75 3.18 -1.37 5.71
CA ILE A 75 3.03 -2.81 5.91
C ILE A 75 1.59 -3.17 5.59
N ARG A 76 1.36 -4.18 4.74
CA ARG A 76 0.04 -4.64 4.35
C ARG A 76 -0.12 -6.13 4.57
N TRP A 77 -1.29 -6.54 5.06
CA TRP A 77 -1.68 -7.95 5.15
C TRP A 77 -3.18 -8.13 4.90
N TYR A 78 -3.59 -9.39 4.74
CA TYR A 78 -4.98 -9.79 4.57
C TYR A 78 -5.43 -10.63 5.78
N GLY A 79 -6.73 -10.62 6.08
CA GLY A 79 -7.31 -11.35 7.20
C GLY A 79 -7.56 -10.47 8.41
N ASP A 80 -7.44 -11.06 9.61
CA ASP A 80 -7.76 -10.39 10.86
C ASP A 80 -6.83 -9.19 11.14
N MET A 81 -7.41 -8.16 11.75
CA MET A 81 -6.69 -6.92 12.09
C MET A 81 -5.67 -7.13 13.20
N LEU A 82 -5.97 -8.00 14.16
CA LEU A 82 -5.11 -8.32 15.30
C LEU A 82 -4.77 -9.82 15.29
N GLY A 83 -3.67 -10.19 15.93
CA GLY A 83 -3.18 -11.55 16.03
C GLY A 83 -1.94 -11.82 15.18
N TYR A 84 -1.70 -13.09 14.88
CA TYR A 84 -0.51 -13.53 14.15
C TYR A 84 -0.67 -13.31 12.64
N ILE A 85 0.24 -12.51 12.07
CA ILE A 85 0.22 -12.16 10.65
C ILE A 85 1.23 -13.03 9.90
N GLU A 86 0.73 -14.03 9.18
CA GLU A 86 1.57 -15.03 8.50
C GLU A 86 2.31 -14.44 7.28
N LYS A 87 1.66 -13.58 6.50
CA LYS A 87 2.18 -13.11 5.19
C LYS A 87 2.16 -11.58 5.06
N PRO A 88 2.85 -10.84 5.94
CA PRO A 88 2.95 -9.38 5.83
C PRO A 88 3.85 -8.96 4.67
N VAL A 89 3.50 -7.84 4.04
CA VAL A 89 4.24 -7.28 2.91
C VAL A 89 4.56 -5.81 3.17
N LEU A 90 5.83 -5.43 3.13
CA LEU A 90 6.28 -4.05 3.09
C LEU A 90 6.15 -3.54 1.65
N GLU A 91 5.31 -2.54 1.42
CA GLU A 91 5.09 -1.94 0.12
C GLU A 91 5.58 -0.49 0.10
N PHE A 92 6.36 -0.14 -0.93
CA PHE A 92 6.70 1.24 -1.27
C PHE A 92 5.96 1.63 -2.55
N LYS A 93 5.21 2.73 -2.49
CA LYS A 93 4.51 3.30 -3.63
C LYS A 93 5.11 4.65 -3.97
N ILE A 94 5.39 4.85 -5.25
CA ILE A 94 5.87 6.11 -5.81
C ILE A 94 4.89 6.50 -6.90
N ARG A 95 4.42 7.75 -6.86
CA ARG A 95 3.46 8.26 -7.83
C ARG A 95 3.98 9.57 -8.41
N GLU A 96 3.91 9.67 -9.73
CA GLU A 96 4.21 10.86 -10.52
C GLU A 96 2.98 11.18 -11.37
N GLY A 97 2.19 12.16 -10.94
CA GLY A 97 0.94 12.54 -11.61
C GLY A 97 -0.07 11.39 -11.63
N MET A 98 -0.31 10.79 -12.80
CA MET A 98 -1.22 9.65 -12.99
C MET A 98 -0.51 8.29 -13.05
N LEU A 99 0.82 8.28 -13.05
CA LEU A 99 1.63 7.07 -13.12
C LEU A 99 2.05 6.64 -11.72
N GLY A 100 2.03 5.33 -11.47
CA GLY A 100 2.45 4.73 -10.21
C GLY A 100 3.41 3.57 -10.40
N ASN A 101 4.48 3.54 -9.60
CA ASN A 101 5.30 2.36 -9.36
C ASN A 101 4.98 1.77 -7.98
N LYS A 102 5.20 0.46 -7.86
CA LYS A 102 5.09 -0.24 -6.60
C LYS A 102 6.23 -1.24 -6.44
N LEU A 103 6.86 -1.21 -5.27
CA LEU A 103 7.78 -2.24 -4.81
C LEU A 103 7.17 -2.96 -3.62
N SER A 104 7.49 -4.23 -3.45
CA SER A 104 6.88 -5.08 -2.44
C SER A 104 7.89 -6.11 -1.96
N PHE A 105 8.08 -6.17 -0.64
CA PHE A 105 9.00 -7.08 0.02
C PHE A 105 8.24 -7.89 1.05
N ARG A 106 8.46 -9.22 1.07
CA ARG A 106 7.85 -10.07 2.10
C ARG A 106 8.57 -9.83 3.42
N LEU A 107 7.81 -9.58 4.47
CA LEU A 107 8.34 -9.53 5.82
C LEU A 107 8.22 -10.90 6.47
N LYS A 108 9.04 -11.15 7.48
CA LYS A 108 8.83 -12.27 8.39
C LYS A 108 7.49 -12.11 9.13
N PRO A 109 6.81 -13.21 9.47
CA PRO A 109 5.58 -13.16 10.24
C PRO A 109 5.78 -12.46 11.59
N PHE A 110 4.77 -11.75 12.07
CA PHE A 110 4.78 -11.10 13.38
C PHE A 110 3.37 -10.95 13.94
N THR A 111 3.27 -10.65 15.23
CA THR A 111 1.98 -10.44 15.91
C THR A 111 1.64 -8.96 15.98
N VAL A 112 0.41 -8.62 15.59
CA VAL A 112 -0.19 -7.29 15.79
C VAL A 112 -1.12 -7.38 16.99
N ASP A 113 -0.76 -6.73 18.09
CA ASP A 113 -1.54 -6.63 19.31
C ASP A 113 -1.35 -5.25 19.98
N ALA A 114 -1.95 -5.06 21.16
CA ALA A 114 -1.84 -3.81 21.90
C ALA A 114 -0.41 -3.45 22.35
N ASN A 115 0.53 -4.41 22.30
CA ASN A 115 1.92 -4.23 22.67
C ASN A 115 2.83 -4.06 21.45
N LEU A 116 2.28 -3.83 20.25
CA LEU A 116 3.09 -3.55 19.06
C LEU A 116 3.81 -2.20 19.24
N THR A 117 5.13 -2.21 19.10
CA THR A 117 5.98 -1.01 19.20
C THR A 117 6.84 -0.85 17.96
N ALA A 118 7.43 0.34 17.80
CA ALA A 118 8.37 0.62 16.71
C ALA A 118 9.59 -0.31 16.76
N GLU A 119 10.11 -0.62 17.95
CA GLU A 119 11.27 -1.50 18.14
C GLU A 119 10.96 -2.92 17.66
N LYS A 120 9.75 -3.42 17.95
CA LYS A 120 9.31 -4.74 17.45
C LYS A 120 9.21 -4.75 15.93
N LEU A 121 8.68 -3.69 15.31
CA LEU A 121 8.63 -3.58 13.85
C LEU A 121 10.02 -3.49 13.24
N TYR A 122 10.93 -2.72 13.85
CA TYR A 122 12.31 -2.62 13.41
C TYR A 122 13.03 -3.99 13.48
N ALA A 123 12.81 -4.75 14.55
CA ALA A 123 13.31 -6.12 14.65
C ALA A 123 12.75 -7.02 13.54
N VAL A 124 11.47 -6.87 13.16
CA VAL A 124 10.89 -7.60 12.01
C VAL A 124 11.60 -7.22 10.71
N PHE A 125 11.90 -5.94 10.49
CA PHE A 125 12.61 -5.48 9.29
C PHE A 125 14.03 -6.06 9.23
N GLN A 126 14.79 -5.98 10.32
CA GLN A 126 16.15 -6.52 10.41
C GLN A 126 16.22 -8.04 10.20
N ASN A 127 15.19 -8.78 10.63
CA ASN A 127 15.11 -10.23 10.45
C ASN A 127 14.49 -10.65 9.11
N SER A 128 14.06 -9.70 8.29
CA SER A 128 13.51 -9.93 6.96
C SER A 128 14.57 -9.71 5.89
N ASP A 129 14.39 -10.34 4.73
CA ASP A 129 15.28 -10.17 3.59
C ASP A 129 14.93 -8.86 2.85
N LEU A 130 15.44 -7.75 3.39
CA LEU A 130 15.22 -6.40 2.88
C LEU A 130 16.54 -5.78 2.41
N PRO A 131 16.52 -4.98 1.32
CA PRO A 131 17.69 -4.19 0.96
C PRO A 131 17.98 -3.15 2.05
N LEU A 132 19.25 -2.80 2.26
CA LEU A 132 19.69 -1.89 3.33
C LEU A 132 18.89 -0.58 3.38
N TRP A 133 18.60 0.01 2.21
CA TRP A 133 17.83 1.25 2.13
C TRP A 133 16.39 1.12 2.63
N ALA A 134 15.81 -0.08 2.62
CA ALA A 134 14.47 -0.36 3.11
C ALA A 134 14.43 -0.68 4.62
N LEU A 135 15.59 -0.68 5.30
CA LEU A 135 15.67 -0.75 6.76
C LEU A 135 15.60 0.64 7.41
N GLU A 136 15.87 1.71 6.66
CA GLU A 136 15.83 3.10 7.11
C GLU A 136 14.42 3.73 7.01
N VAL A 137 13.39 2.89 7.14
CA VAL A 137 11.97 3.23 6.95
C VAL A 137 11.33 3.55 8.28
#